data_AF-A0A7V9RDA7-F1
#
_entry.id   AF-A0A7V9RDA7-F1
#
_cell.length_a   1.000
_cell.length_b   1.000
_cell.length_c   1.000
_cell.angle_alpha   90.00
_cell.angle_beta   90.00
_cell.angle_gamma   90.00
#
_symmetry.space_group_name_H-M   'P 1'
#
loop_
_entity.id
_entity.type
_entity.pdbx_description
1 polymer ?
#
loop_
_entity_poly.entity_id
_entity_poly.type
_entity_poly.pdbx_seq_one_letter_code
_entity_poly.pdbx_strand_id
1 'polypeptide(L)'
;MRFLLGVVIVLGCGKRDAGDLHRVEFPGFSLDLPASARYTQAPDAYRAGVFEMPTPLVRVSWHDGQLTTVGEMPTVVAAAGTPDGPARSIKVGGGEATRIEIKTSTDRWSVTDIQCGRRTIMLSLGTPLDVDKVLSSFNCHPDAGSEAKLSERAPIAFDDPAIRTGWRRKPSDAGSFVISNGTLEADFGEIRELATLGVEVVRKQIIDAYGSSWVSKGSETRGGRTIDLGMVTKDGATTAAAFTLWVCESGGKDGMAVIVTSTGTDHAPAVEMLGAVRCAKPGDPPWQ
;
A
#
# COMPACT_ATOMS: atom_id res chain seq x y z
N MET A 1 -46.64 -10.18 -48.88
CA MET A 1 -45.66 -11.28 -48.76
C MET A 1 -44.33 -10.67 -48.32
N ARG A 2 -44.00 -10.74 -47.02
CA ARG A 2 -42.78 -10.15 -46.44
C ARG A 2 -41.70 -11.24 -46.36
N PHE A 3 -40.54 -11.02 -46.97
CA PHE A 3 -39.36 -11.87 -46.84
C PHE A 3 -38.64 -11.54 -45.52
N LEU A 4 -38.51 -12.54 -44.64
CA LEU A 4 -37.60 -12.52 -43.50
C LEU A 4 -36.19 -12.83 -43.99
N LEU A 5 -35.25 -11.90 -43.79
CA LEU A 5 -33.82 -12.14 -43.95
C LEU A 5 -33.26 -12.52 -42.56
N GLY A 6 -33.00 -13.80 -42.35
CA GLY A 6 -32.36 -14.29 -41.13
C GLY A 6 -30.85 -14.02 -41.18
N VAL A 7 -30.36 -13.12 -40.33
CA VAL A 7 -28.93 -12.95 -40.08
C VAL A 7 -28.52 -13.98 -39.04
N VAL A 8 -27.83 -15.03 -39.50
CA VAL A 8 -27.13 -15.97 -38.62
C VAL A 8 -25.80 -15.32 -38.23
N ILE A 9 -25.71 -14.79 -37.01
CA ILE A 9 -24.45 -14.35 -36.42
C ILE A 9 -23.74 -15.61 -35.92
N VAL A 10 -22.75 -16.08 -36.68
CA VAL A 10 -21.80 -17.09 -36.22
C VAL A 10 -20.89 -16.41 -35.19
N LEU A 11 -21.24 -16.54 -33.90
CA LEU A 11 -20.34 -16.23 -32.80
C LEU A 11 -19.24 -17.29 -32.78
N GLY A 12 -18.19 -17.07 -33.58
CA GLY A 12 -16.96 -17.82 -33.44
C GLY A 12 -16.36 -17.57 -32.06
N CYS A 13 -16.32 -18.59 -31.22
CA CYS A 13 -15.44 -18.65 -30.05
C CYS A 13 -13.98 -18.66 -30.53
N GLY A 14 -13.50 -17.52 -31.03
CA GLY A 14 -12.08 -17.31 -31.26
C GLY A 14 -11.37 -17.40 -29.93
N LYS A 15 -10.44 -18.36 -29.79
CA LYS A 15 -9.41 -18.31 -28.76
C LYS A 15 -8.83 -16.90 -28.82
N ARG A 16 -9.07 -16.07 -27.79
CA ARG A 16 -8.27 -14.86 -27.60
C ARG A 16 -6.86 -15.38 -27.36
N ASP A 17 -6.00 -15.27 -28.37
CA ASP A 17 -4.58 -15.50 -28.19
C ASP A 17 -4.15 -14.65 -26.99
N ALA A 18 -3.63 -15.31 -25.96
CA ALA A 18 -2.94 -14.61 -24.88
C ALA A 18 -1.77 -13.91 -25.57
N GLY A 19 -1.95 -12.61 -25.85
CA GLY A 19 -1.07 -11.86 -26.73
C GLY A 19 0.39 -11.98 -26.31
N ASP A 20 1.28 -11.77 -27.28
CA ASP A 20 2.73 -11.82 -27.04
C ASP A 20 3.10 -10.98 -25.81
N LEU A 21 3.86 -11.60 -24.90
CA LEU A 21 4.42 -10.92 -23.74
C LEU A 21 5.75 -10.30 -24.13
N HIS A 22 5.98 -9.07 -23.68
CA HIS A 22 7.19 -8.31 -23.92
C HIS A 22 7.82 -7.92 -22.59
N ARG A 23 9.16 -7.98 -22.54
CA ARG A 23 9.94 -7.54 -21.39
C ARG A 23 9.68 -6.07 -21.11
N VAL A 24 9.19 -5.76 -19.92
CA VAL A 24 9.06 -4.41 -19.38
C VAL A 24 10.09 -4.24 -18.27
N GLU A 25 10.90 -3.19 -18.40
CA GLU A 25 11.91 -2.82 -17.42
C GLU A 25 11.31 -1.83 -16.42
N PHE A 26 11.48 -2.14 -15.13
CA PHE A 26 11.15 -1.27 -14.02
C PHE A 26 12.43 -0.92 -13.25
N PRO A 27 12.41 0.12 -12.41
CA PRO A 27 13.55 0.42 -11.55
C PRO A 27 13.88 -0.78 -10.64
N GLY A 28 14.97 -1.48 -10.94
CA GLY A 28 15.49 -2.60 -10.15
C GLY A 28 14.76 -3.96 -10.31
N PHE A 29 13.85 -4.11 -11.27
CA PHE A 29 13.28 -5.42 -11.64
C PHE A 29 12.69 -5.38 -13.06
N SER A 30 12.38 -6.54 -13.63
CA SER A 30 11.72 -6.64 -14.94
C SER A 30 10.74 -7.81 -15.00
N LEU A 31 9.76 -7.71 -15.92
CA LEU A 31 8.67 -8.67 -16.06
C LEU A 31 8.14 -8.67 -17.51
N ASP A 32 7.77 -9.83 -18.05
CA ASP A 32 7.14 -9.92 -19.36
C ASP A 32 5.62 -9.67 -19.25
N LEU A 33 5.14 -8.63 -19.94
CA LEU A 33 3.75 -8.14 -19.88
C LEU A 33 3.19 -7.91 -21.30
N PRO A 34 1.86 -7.88 -21.50
CA PRO A 34 1.27 -7.60 -22.81
C PRO A 34 1.63 -6.20 -23.34
N ALA A 35 1.76 -6.09 -24.67
CA ALA A 35 2.34 -4.94 -25.39
C ALA A 35 1.61 -3.58 -25.26
N SER A 36 0.46 -3.49 -24.59
CA SER A 36 -0.48 -2.36 -24.72
C SER A 36 -0.49 -1.38 -23.55
N ALA A 37 0.55 -1.36 -22.72
CA ALA A 37 0.49 -0.64 -21.46
C ALA A 37 0.96 0.82 -21.50
N ARG A 38 0.41 1.63 -20.59
CA ARG A 38 0.83 3.01 -20.34
C ARG A 38 1.58 3.06 -19.01
N TYR A 39 2.86 3.41 -19.07
CA TYR A 39 3.69 3.64 -17.90
C TYR A 39 3.55 5.09 -17.44
N THR A 40 3.23 5.30 -16.16
CA THR A 40 3.28 6.64 -15.55
C THR A 40 4.43 6.65 -14.55
N GLN A 41 5.52 7.32 -14.89
CA GLN A 41 6.70 7.39 -14.02
C GLN A 41 6.55 8.49 -12.98
N ALA A 42 6.71 8.15 -11.70
CA ALA A 42 6.84 9.13 -10.62
C ALA A 42 8.27 9.73 -10.57
N PRO A 43 8.47 10.94 -10.02
CA PRO A 43 9.80 11.55 -9.87
C PRO A 43 10.81 10.71 -9.04
N ASP A 44 10.33 9.82 -8.18
CA ASP A 44 11.12 8.85 -7.40
C ASP A 44 10.71 7.42 -7.76
N ALA A 45 10.79 7.08 -9.04
CA ALA A 45 10.33 5.81 -9.57
C ALA A 45 11.05 4.59 -8.98
N TYR A 46 12.23 4.75 -8.36
CA TYR A 46 12.88 3.62 -7.70
C TYR A 46 12.14 3.24 -6.42
N ARG A 47 11.83 4.22 -5.59
CA ARG A 47 11.18 4.01 -4.31
C ARG A 47 9.80 3.39 -4.48
N ALA A 48 8.96 4.04 -5.27
CA ALA A 48 7.60 3.62 -5.46
C ALA A 48 7.11 3.95 -6.86
N GLY A 49 6.14 3.18 -7.32
CA GLY A 49 5.45 3.47 -8.55
C GLY A 49 4.37 2.45 -8.83
N VAL A 50 3.59 2.77 -9.85
CA VAL A 50 2.47 1.98 -10.31
C VAL A 50 2.49 1.96 -11.83
N PHE A 51 2.27 0.78 -12.38
CA PHE A 51 2.01 0.52 -13.78
C PHE A 51 0.67 -0.19 -13.88
N GLU A 52 -0.17 0.28 -14.79
CA GLU A 52 -1.52 -0.24 -14.95
C GLU A 52 -1.88 -0.42 -16.42
N MET A 53 -2.55 -1.54 -16.68
CA MET A 53 -3.23 -1.83 -17.93
C MET A 53 -4.61 -2.39 -17.58
N PRO A 54 -5.70 -1.78 -18.07
CA PRO A 54 -7.05 -2.16 -17.66
C PRO A 54 -7.55 -3.44 -18.36
N THR A 55 -6.99 -3.81 -19.52
CA THR A 55 -7.45 -4.98 -20.27
C THR A 55 -6.29 -5.61 -21.05
N PRO A 56 -5.88 -6.85 -20.72
CA PRO A 56 -6.24 -7.58 -19.49
C PRO A 56 -5.81 -6.78 -18.25
N LEU A 57 -6.45 -7.03 -17.10
CA LEU A 57 -6.08 -6.36 -15.85
C LEU A 57 -4.63 -6.74 -15.50
N VAL A 58 -3.73 -5.77 -15.59
CA VAL A 58 -2.36 -5.86 -15.09
C VAL A 58 -2.11 -4.63 -14.26
N ARG A 59 -1.82 -4.84 -12.99
CA ARG A 59 -1.33 -3.80 -12.10
C ARG A 59 -0.01 -4.27 -11.51
N VAL A 60 1.01 -3.45 -11.64
CA VAL A 60 2.31 -3.66 -11.01
C VAL A 60 2.56 -2.45 -10.14
N SER A 61 2.61 -2.66 -8.83
CA SER A 61 2.93 -1.61 -7.88
C SER A 61 4.14 -2.03 -7.08
N TRP A 62 4.99 -1.07 -6.73
CA TRP A 62 6.13 -1.30 -5.85
C TRP A 62 6.28 -0.17 -4.87
N HIS A 63 6.83 -0.49 -3.71
CA HIS A 63 7.16 0.47 -2.66
C HIS A 63 8.26 -0.07 -1.75
N ASP A 64 8.85 0.80 -0.93
CA ASP A 64 9.66 0.40 0.21
C ASP A 64 8.82 -0.42 1.19
N GLY A 65 9.36 -1.53 1.69
CA GLY A 65 8.62 -2.35 2.65
C GLY A 65 9.06 -3.79 2.70
N GLN A 66 8.34 -4.53 3.54
CA GLN A 66 8.47 -5.97 3.68
C GLN A 66 7.30 -6.67 3.00
N LEU A 67 7.55 -7.90 2.61
CA LEU A 67 6.57 -8.82 2.07
C LEU A 67 5.37 -8.95 3.04
N THR A 68 4.17 -8.77 2.49
CA THR A 68 2.92 -9.07 3.19
C THR A 68 2.90 -10.54 3.58
N THR A 69 2.68 -10.83 4.87
CA THR A 69 2.62 -12.23 5.31
C THR A 69 1.38 -12.93 4.78
N VAL A 70 1.40 -14.26 4.77
CA VAL A 70 0.24 -15.09 4.39
C VAL A 70 -1.00 -14.75 5.22
N GLY A 71 -0.82 -14.39 6.50
CA GLY A 71 -1.93 -14.02 7.40
C GLY A 71 -2.53 -12.65 7.11
N GLU A 72 -1.73 -11.70 6.63
CA GLU A 72 -2.16 -10.32 6.36
C GLU A 72 -2.78 -10.14 4.97
N MET A 73 -2.35 -10.96 4.01
CA MET A 73 -2.75 -10.85 2.60
C MET A 73 -4.27 -10.77 2.37
N PRO A 74 -5.13 -11.55 3.04
CA PRO A 74 -6.59 -11.43 2.87
C PRO A 74 -7.13 -10.03 3.21
N THR A 75 -6.59 -9.38 4.23
CA THR A 75 -6.98 -8.03 4.64
C THR A 75 -6.54 -6.99 3.62
N VAL A 76 -5.31 -7.13 3.10
CA VAL A 76 -4.75 -6.23 2.08
C VAL A 76 -5.62 -6.22 0.81
N VAL A 77 -6.11 -7.39 0.40
CA VAL A 77 -6.87 -7.50 -0.85
C VAL A 77 -8.39 -7.36 -0.71
N ALA A 78 -8.91 -7.23 0.51
CA ALA A 78 -10.35 -7.20 0.78
C ALA A 78 -11.09 -6.04 0.07
N ALA A 79 -10.40 -4.90 -0.15
CA ALA A 79 -10.96 -3.78 -0.90
C ALA A 79 -11.12 -4.07 -2.40
N ALA A 80 -10.39 -5.07 -2.91
CA ALA A 80 -10.29 -5.35 -4.33
C ALA A 80 -11.20 -6.51 -4.77
N GLY A 81 -11.62 -7.38 -3.84
CA GLY A 81 -12.60 -8.43 -4.08
C GLY A 81 -12.62 -9.48 -2.97
N THR A 82 -13.33 -10.59 -3.19
CA THR A 82 -13.41 -11.67 -2.21
C THR A 82 -12.29 -12.67 -2.44
N PRO A 83 -11.49 -13.03 -1.42
CA PRO A 83 -10.54 -14.13 -1.50
C PRO A 83 -11.18 -15.43 -2.03
N ASP A 84 -10.54 -16.04 -3.02
CA ASP A 84 -10.93 -17.31 -3.64
C ASP A 84 -10.01 -18.44 -3.17
N GLY A 85 -9.95 -18.60 -1.84
CA GLY A 85 -9.06 -19.53 -1.16
C GLY A 85 -8.06 -18.81 -0.23
N PRO A 86 -7.26 -19.59 0.53
CA PRO A 86 -6.25 -19.03 1.42
C PRO A 86 -5.08 -18.44 0.63
N ALA A 87 -4.45 -17.40 1.19
CA ALA A 87 -3.14 -16.97 0.73
C ALA A 87 -2.10 -18.09 0.95
N ARG A 88 -1.04 -18.09 0.14
CA ARG A 88 0.03 -19.10 0.19
C ARG A 88 1.39 -18.49 -0.14
N SER A 89 2.44 -19.03 0.47
CA SER A 89 3.83 -18.73 0.08
C SER A 89 4.16 -19.47 -1.23
N ILE A 90 4.84 -18.77 -2.14
CA ILE A 90 5.37 -19.29 -3.41
C ILE A 90 6.78 -18.74 -3.64
N LYS A 91 7.46 -19.24 -4.68
CA LYS A 91 8.76 -18.72 -5.14
C LYS A 91 8.61 -17.96 -6.45
N VAL A 92 9.17 -16.75 -6.51
CA VAL A 92 9.18 -15.92 -7.73
C VAL A 92 10.56 -15.27 -7.86
N GLY A 93 11.21 -15.42 -9.02
CA GLY A 93 12.55 -14.87 -9.26
C GLY A 93 13.63 -15.33 -8.26
N GLY A 94 13.47 -16.51 -7.64
CA GLY A 94 14.35 -17.02 -6.58
C GLY A 94 14.06 -16.48 -5.16
N GLY A 95 13.17 -15.49 -5.02
CA GLY A 95 12.72 -14.92 -3.74
C GLY A 95 11.45 -15.57 -3.19
N GLU A 96 11.14 -15.27 -1.92
CA GLU A 96 9.83 -15.54 -1.32
C GLU A 96 8.77 -14.57 -1.85
N ALA A 97 7.56 -15.06 -2.03
CA ALA A 97 6.40 -14.28 -2.40
C ALA A 97 5.13 -14.83 -1.74
N THR A 98 4.14 -13.99 -1.53
CA THR A 98 2.81 -14.37 -1.02
C THR A 98 1.79 -14.17 -2.12
N ARG A 99 0.97 -15.18 -2.40
CA ARG A 99 -0.05 -15.14 -3.44
C ARG A 99 -1.42 -15.47 -2.90
N ILE A 100 -2.44 -14.74 -3.38
CA ILE A 100 -3.85 -14.98 -3.13
C ILE A 100 -4.63 -14.86 -4.44
N GLU A 101 -5.62 -15.72 -4.63
CA GLU A 101 -6.57 -15.58 -5.72
C GLU A 101 -7.78 -14.79 -5.24
N ILE A 102 -8.31 -13.93 -6.10
CA ILE A 102 -9.46 -13.08 -5.83
C ILE A 102 -10.52 -13.36 -6.88
N LYS A 103 -11.76 -13.44 -6.42
CA LYS A 103 -12.94 -13.57 -7.28
C LYS A 103 -13.86 -12.38 -7.08
N THR A 104 -14.30 -11.81 -8.20
CA THR A 104 -15.40 -10.84 -8.24
C THR A 104 -16.65 -11.51 -8.82
N SER A 105 -17.75 -10.76 -8.98
CA SER A 105 -18.95 -11.27 -9.63
C SER A 105 -18.72 -11.66 -11.09
N THR A 106 -17.73 -11.06 -11.75
CA THR A 106 -17.49 -11.21 -13.20
C THR A 106 -16.15 -11.83 -13.54
N ASP A 107 -15.14 -11.71 -12.66
CA ASP A 107 -13.75 -12.00 -13.00
C ASP A 107 -13.00 -12.75 -11.90
N ARG A 108 -11.87 -13.35 -12.30
CA ARG A 108 -10.88 -13.91 -11.39
C ARG A 108 -9.54 -13.28 -11.70
N TRP A 109 -8.79 -12.98 -10.65
CA TRP A 109 -7.48 -12.38 -10.76
C TRP A 109 -6.63 -12.75 -9.56
N SER A 110 -5.32 -12.75 -9.76
CA SER A 110 -4.35 -13.13 -8.75
C SER A 110 -3.64 -11.89 -8.23
N VAL A 111 -3.46 -11.81 -6.92
CA VAL A 111 -2.55 -10.85 -6.29
C VAL A 111 -1.35 -11.59 -5.75
N THR A 112 -0.16 -11.18 -6.17
CA THR A 112 1.12 -11.73 -5.72
C THR A 112 1.98 -10.59 -5.21
N ASP A 113 2.43 -10.68 -3.97
CA ASP A 113 3.40 -9.78 -3.37
C ASP A 113 4.78 -10.45 -3.37
N ILE A 114 5.80 -9.76 -3.87
CA ILE A 114 7.13 -10.30 -4.13
C ILE A 114 8.18 -9.40 -3.50
N GLN A 115 9.05 -9.95 -2.67
CA GLN A 115 10.20 -9.20 -2.16
C GLN A 115 11.26 -9.02 -3.25
N CYS A 116 11.68 -7.78 -3.52
CA CYS A 116 12.83 -7.49 -4.38
C CYS A 116 13.71 -6.39 -3.78
N GLY A 117 14.88 -6.77 -3.25
CA GLY A 117 15.69 -5.89 -2.41
C GLY A 117 14.91 -5.52 -1.14
N ARG A 118 14.87 -4.22 -0.80
CA ARG A 118 14.10 -3.68 0.32
C ARG A 118 12.71 -3.17 -0.07
N ARG A 119 12.29 -3.53 -1.27
CA ARG A 119 10.98 -3.17 -1.82
C ARG A 119 10.13 -4.41 -1.92
N THR A 120 8.83 -4.19 -1.84
CA THR A 120 7.84 -5.21 -2.17
C THR A 120 7.16 -4.82 -3.48
N ILE A 121 6.93 -5.82 -4.33
CA ILE A 121 6.32 -5.68 -5.64
C ILE A 121 4.98 -6.42 -5.60
N MET A 122 3.89 -5.67 -5.58
CA MET A 122 2.55 -6.22 -5.65
C MET A 122 2.06 -6.25 -7.10
N LEU A 123 1.90 -7.46 -7.62
CA LEU A 123 1.37 -7.77 -8.93
C LEU A 123 -0.10 -8.17 -8.81
N SER A 124 -0.96 -7.56 -9.60
CA SER A 124 -2.35 -7.95 -9.72
C SER A 124 -2.70 -8.26 -11.16
N LEU A 125 -3.05 -9.52 -11.43
CA LEU A 125 -3.14 -10.07 -12.79
C LEU A 125 -4.49 -10.75 -13.00
N GLY A 126 -5.30 -10.21 -13.90
CA GLY A 126 -6.62 -10.76 -14.24
C GLY A 126 -6.62 -11.65 -15.47
N THR A 127 -7.65 -12.48 -15.57
CA THR A 127 -7.90 -13.31 -16.76
C THR A 127 -8.07 -12.44 -18.02
N PRO A 128 -7.69 -12.94 -19.22
CA PRO A 128 -7.22 -14.29 -19.52
C PRO A 128 -5.69 -14.49 -19.41
N LEU A 129 -4.97 -13.68 -18.63
CA LEU A 129 -3.51 -13.83 -18.52
C LEU A 129 -3.10 -15.15 -17.87
N ASP A 130 -2.05 -15.74 -18.43
CA ASP A 130 -1.31 -16.82 -17.78
C ASP A 130 -0.41 -16.22 -16.70
N VAL A 131 -0.95 -16.19 -15.47
CA VAL A 131 -0.29 -15.65 -14.28
C VAL A 131 1.05 -16.33 -14.05
N ASP A 132 1.13 -17.64 -14.20
CA ASP A 132 2.35 -18.39 -13.90
C ASP A 132 3.45 -18.09 -14.93
N LYS A 133 3.08 -17.94 -16.21
CA LYS A 133 4.00 -17.48 -17.26
C LYS A 133 4.56 -16.09 -16.94
N VAL A 134 3.69 -15.14 -16.57
CA VAL A 134 4.14 -13.79 -16.17
C VAL A 134 5.08 -13.88 -14.97
N LEU A 135 4.69 -14.54 -13.88
CA LEU A 135 5.53 -14.67 -12.67
C LEU A 135 6.88 -15.35 -12.96
N SER A 136 6.92 -16.34 -13.86
CA SER A 136 8.18 -17.01 -14.25
C SER A 136 9.18 -16.10 -14.96
N SER A 137 8.70 -15.00 -15.56
CA SER A 137 9.54 -14.01 -16.24
C SER A 137 10.11 -12.93 -15.30
N PHE A 138 9.62 -12.88 -14.05
CA PHE A 138 10.04 -11.89 -13.07
C PHE A 138 11.53 -12.05 -12.76
N ASN A 139 12.27 -10.95 -12.93
CA ASN A 139 13.70 -10.89 -12.65
C ASN A 139 13.98 -9.72 -11.71
N CYS A 140 14.47 -10.01 -10.50
CA CYS A 140 14.80 -9.01 -9.51
C CYS A 140 16.28 -8.61 -9.62
N HIS A 141 16.56 -7.31 -9.75
CA HIS A 141 17.91 -6.76 -9.90
C HIS A 141 18.03 -5.37 -9.25
N PRO A 142 17.94 -5.29 -7.91
CA PRO A 142 17.90 -4.03 -7.19
C PRO A 142 19.20 -3.23 -7.38
N ASP A 143 19.07 -1.91 -7.50
CA ASP A 143 20.20 -0.99 -7.59
C ASP A 143 20.72 -0.65 -6.18
N ALA A 144 21.93 -1.10 -5.86
CA ALA A 144 22.50 -0.95 -4.52
C ALA A 144 22.56 0.52 -4.04
N GLY A 145 22.85 1.46 -4.95
CA GLY A 145 22.92 2.89 -4.61
C GLY A 145 21.56 3.48 -4.26
N SER A 146 20.49 3.05 -4.92
CA SER A 146 19.12 3.45 -4.64
C SER A 146 18.55 2.73 -3.41
N GLU A 147 18.86 1.44 -3.22
CA GLU A 147 18.49 0.66 -2.02
C GLU A 147 19.03 1.25 -0.71
N ALA A 148 20.25 1.79 -0.73
CA ALA A 148 20.84 2.44 0.44
C ALA A 148 20.01 3.67 0.87
N LYS A 149 19.47 4.43 -0.09
CA LYS A 149 18.67 5.63 0.16
C LYS A 149 17.29 5.33 0.73
N LEU A 150 16.76 4.11 0.55
CA LEU A 150 15.45 3.72 1.08
C LEU A 150 15.42 3.67 2.62
N SER A 151 16.55 3.40 3.30
CA SER A 151 16.60 3.40 4.79
C SER A 151 16.52 4.78 5.42
N GLU A 152 17.01 5.78 4.69
CA GLU A 152 17.52 7.03 5.26
C GLU A 152 16.42 8.09 5.39
N ARG A 153 15.32 7.91 4.66
CA ARG A 153 14.22 8.88 4.63
C ARG A 153 13.17 8.51 5.66
N ALA A 154 12.78 9.49 6.47
CA ALA A 154 11.53 9.41 7.18
C ALA A 154 10.39 9.96 6.33
N PRO A 155 9.20 9.37 6.41
CA PRO A 155 8.06 9.82 5.64
C PRO A 155 7.45 11.11 6.19
N ILE A 156 7.90 11.52 7.38
CA ILE A 156 7.40 12.67 8.13
C ILE A 156 8.51 13.61 8.60
N ALA A 157 8.10 14.85 8.82
CA ALA A 157 8.91 15.90 9.39
C ALA A 157 8.07 16.79 10.33
N PHE A 158 8.76 17.68 11.04
CA PHE A 158 8.16 18.72 11.87
C PHE A 158 8.75 20.04 11.42
N ASP A 159 7.96 21.11 11.49
CA ASP A 159 8.46 22.47 11.26
C ASP A 159 9.33 22.94 12.41
N ASP A 160 8.99 22.57 13.64
CA ASP A 160 9.82 22.81 14.82
C ASP A 160 10.66 21.56 15.15
N PRO A 161 12.00 21.61 15.00
CA PRO A 161 12.87 20.49 15.35
C PRO A 161 12.87 20.19 16.86
N ALA A 162 12.48 21.13 17.74
CA ALA A 162 12.39 20.89 19.17
C ALA A 162 11.37 19.80 19.51
N ILE A 163 10.34 19.62 18.68
CA ILE A 163 9.33 18.56 18.83
C ILE A 163 9.95 17.16 18.68
N ARG A 164 11.06 17.03 17.93
CA ARG A 164 11.81 15.76 17.81
C ARG A 164 12.57 15.41 19.10
N THR A 165 12.76 16.35 20.01
CA THR A 165 13.53 16.12 21.24
C THR A 165 12.91 15.00 22.05
N GLY A 166 13.71 14.00 22.40
CA GLY A 166 13.25 12.81 23.13
C GLY A 166 12.64 11.71 22.28
N TRP A 167 12.25 11.97 21.02
CA TRP A 167 11.77 10.91 20.12
C TRP A 167 12.93 10.09 19.54
N ARG A 168 12.70 8.79 19.41
CA ARG A 168 13.63 7.83 18.83
C ARG A 168 12.88 6.92 17.88
N ARG A 169 13.51 6.58 16.75
CA ARG A 169 12.99 5.54 15.85
C ARG A 169 12.99 4.20 16.58
N LYS A 170 11.87 3.48 16.50
CA LYS A 170 11.76 2.08 16.92
C LYS A 170 11.93 1.18 15.69
N PRO A 171 12.58 0.01 15.82
CA PRO A 171 12.44 -1.04 14.83
C PRO A 171 10.96 -1.35 14.61
N SER A 172 10.54 -1.48 13.36
CA SER A 172 9.19 -1.89 12.98
C SER A 172 9.31 -2.98 11.92
N ASP A 173 8.55 -4.05 12.11
CA ASP A 173 8.55 -5.21 11.23
C ASP A 173 7.53 -5.03 10.09
N ALA A 174 6.60 -4.08 10.20
CA ALA A 174 5.43 -3.95 9.32
C ALA A 174 5.60 -2.92 8.19
N GLY A 175 6.83 -2.53 7.85
CA GLY A 175 7.08 -1.48 6.85
C GLY A 175 6.57 -0.09 7.27
N SER A 176 6.14 0.07 8.51
CA SER A 176 5.72 1.35 9.08
C SER A 176 6.89 2.10 9.70
N PHE A 177 6.82 3.43 9.71
CA PHE A 177 7.80 4.25 10.40
C PHE A 177 7.29 4.50 11.82
N VAL A 178 7.96 3.92 12.83
CA VAL A 178 7.54 4.05 14.24
C VAL A 178 8.56 4.87 15.02
N ILE A 179 8.08 5.82 15.80
CA ILE A 179 8.89 6.60 16.74
C ILE A 179 8.24 6.59 18.13
N SER A 180 9.05 6.73 19.17
CA SER A 180 8.58 6.86 20.54
C SER A 180 9.47 7.77 21.37
N ASN A 181 8.91 8.44 22.36
CA ASN A 181 9.64 9.20 23.37
C ASN A 181 9.50 8.61 24.79
N GLY A 182 9.00 7.37 24.90
CA GLY A 182 8.73 6.69 26.17
C GLY A 182 7.33 6.93 26.74
N THR A 183 6.71 8.08 26.45
CA THR A 183 5.33 8.41 26.88
C THR A 183 4.34 8.27 25.72
N LEU A 184 4.78 8.58 24.51
CA LEU A 184 4.02 8.45 23.28
C LEU A 184 4.71 7.46 22.35
N GLU A 185 3.90 6.73 21.59
CA GLU A 185 4.31 5.95 20.44
C GLU A 185 3.49 6.42 19.24
N ALA A 186 4.18 6.75 18.15
CA ALA A 186 3.54 7.21 16.92
C ALA A 186 3.93 6.29 15.78
N ASP A 187 2.93 5.72 15.12
CA ASP A 187 3.05 4.80 14.00
C ASP A 187 2.56 5.51 12.74
N PHE A 188 3.44 5.56 11.74
CA PHE A 188 3.24 6.28 10.49
C PHE A 188 3.17 5.29 9.33
N GLY A 189 2.02 5.28 8.66
CA GLY A 189 1.78 4.50 7.45
C GLY A 189 1.60 5.41 6.24
N GLU A 190 2.40 5.19 5.20
CA GLU A 190 2.12 5.79 3.89
C GLU A 190 0.96 5.05 3.22
N ILE A 191 -0.10 5.78 2.91
CA ILE A 191 -1.25 5.26 2.18
C ILE A 191 -1.13 5.70 0.72
N ARG A 192 -0.76 4.77 -0.15
CA ARG A 192 -0.80 5.03 -1.60
C ARG A 192 -2.26 5.16 -2.05
N GLU A 193 -2.50 6.05 -3.01
CA GLU A 193 -3.83 6.26 -3.61
C GLU A 193 -4.92 6.74 -2.66
N LEU A 194 -4.54 7.33 -1.52
CA LEU A 194 -5.49 7.93 -0.58
C LEU A 194 -6.44 8.91 -1.29
N ALA A 195 -5.92 9.69 -2.23
CA ALA A 195 -6.73 10.64 -3.01
C ALA A 195 -7.79 9.95 -3.89
N THR A 196 -7.53 8.71 -4.33
CA THR A 196 -8.45 7.94 -5.18
C THR A 196 -9.44 7.13 -4.35
N LEU A 197 -8.99 6.51 -3.26
CA LEU A 197 -9.84 5.74 -2.35
C LEU A 197 -10.77 6.63 -1.52
N GLY A 198 -10.35 7.86 -1.25
CA GLY A 198 -11.05 8.81 -0.39
C GLY A 198 -10.66 8.65 1.07
N VAL A 199 -10.41 9.79 1.73
CA VAL A 199 -9.92 9.85 3.12
C VAL A 199 -10.82 9.10 4.09
N GLU A 200 -12.14 9.24 3.96
CA GLU A 200 -13.08 8.62 4.88
C GLU A 200 -13.15 7.09 4.76
N VAL A 201 -13.01 6.56 3.53
CA VAL A 201 -13.00 5.11 3.29
C VAL A 201 -11.77 4.48 3.94
N VAL A 202 -10.60 5.06 3.68
CA VAL A 202 -9.34 4.57 4.25
C VAL A 202 -9.31 4.75 5.76
N ARG A 203 -9.76 5.90 6.27
CA ARG A 203 -9.89 6.17 7.71
C ARG A 203 -10.68 5.05 8.40
N LYS A 204 -11.85 4.72 7.84
CA LYS A 204 -12.67 3.63 8.38
C LYS A 204 -11.94 2.29 8.34
N GLN A 205 -11.31 1.94 7.21
CA GLN A 205 -10.58 0.68 7.07
C GLN A 205 -9.44 0.55 8.08
N ILE A 206 -8.67 1.61 8.31
CA ILE A 206 -7.57 1.60 9.26
C ILE A 206 -8.11 1.44 10.68
N ILE A 207 -9.11 2.21 11.08
CA ILE A 207 -9.74 2.09 12.39
C ILE A 207 -10.34 0.68 12.58
N ASP A 208 -11.03 0.15 11.57
CA ASP A 208 -11.60 -1.20 11.59
C ASP A 208 -10.50 -2.29 11.64
N ALA A 209 -9.29 -2.05 11.11
CA ALA A 209 -8.16 -2.97 11.20
C ALA A 209 -7.59 -3.06 12.63
N TYR A 210 -7.71 -1.99 13.44
CA TYR A 210 -7.51 -2.09 14.89
C TYR A 210 -8.63 -2.90 15.58
N GLY A 211 -9.71 -3.22 14.86
CA GLY A 211 -10.74 -4.17 15.27
C GLY A 211 -11.46 -3.74 16.55
N SER A 212 -11.73 -4.71 17.43
CA SER A 212 -12.36 -4.48 18.73
C SER A 212 -11.48 -3.69 19.71
N SER A 213 -10.22 -3.41 19.37
CA SER A 213 -9.35 -2.65 20.26
C SER A 213 -9.68 -1.16 20.26
N TRP A 214 -10.26 -0.60 19.20
CA TRP A 214 -10.58 0.83 19.12
C TRP A 214 -11.99 1.17 19.64
N VAL A 215 -12.06 2.03 20.64
CA VAL A 215 -13.31 2.59 21.18
C VAL A 215 -13.32 4.10 20.96
N SER A 216 -14.16 4.59 20.03
CA SER A 216 -14.26 6.02 19.71
C SER A 216 -14.65 6.88 20.93
N LYS A 217 -14.01 8.05 21.05
CA LYS A 217 -14.26 9.09 22.05
C LYS A 217 -14.67 10.42 21.41
N GLY A 218 -14.88 10.44 20.10
CA GLY A 218 -15.23 11.62 19.32
C GLY A 218 -14.12 12.00 18.35
N SER A 219 -14.18 13.23 17.86
CA SER A 219 -13.16 13.80 16.98
C SER A 219 -12.99 15.29 17.25
N GLU A 220 -11.85 15.83 16.85
CA GLU A 220 -11.60 17.26 16.85
C GLU A 220 -10.85 17.69 15.59
N THR A 221 -10.75 18.99 15.36
CA THR A 221 -10.02 19.55 14.21
C THR A 221 -8.81 20.34 14.68
N ARG A 222 -7.64 20.04 14.13
CA ARG A 222 -6.39 20.78 14.41
C ARG A 222 -5.54 20.90 13.17
N GLY A 223 -4.99 22.10 12.92
CA GLY A 223 -4.18 22.35 11.72
C GLY A 223 -4.91 22.04 10.40
N GLY A 224 -6.24 22.19 10.37
CA GLY A 224 -7.06 21.85 9.20
C GLY A 224 -7.29 20.35 8.99
N ARG A 225 -6.91 19.48 9.93
CA ARG A 225 -7.09 18.03 9.86
C ARG A 225 -8.09 17.56 10.91
N THR A 226 -8.94 16.60 10.55
CA THR A 226 -9.76 15.87 11.51
C THR A 226 -8.93 14.82 12.21
N ILE A 227 -8.96 14.84 13.54
CA ILE A 227 -8.29 13.90 14.43
C ILE A 227 -9.38 13.09 15.15
N ASP A 228 -9.39 11.78 14.93
CA ASP A 228 -10.27 10.86 15.64
C ASP A 228 -9.65 10.49 16.99
N LEU A 229 -10.44 10.59 18.04
CA LEU A 229 -10.02 10.26 19.40
C LEU A 229 -10.59 8.89 19.76
N GLY A 230 -9.78 8.05 20.36
CA GLY A 230 -10.20 6.72 20.76
C GLY A 230 -9.42 6.17 21.95
N MET A 231 -9.88 5.04 22.46
CA MET A 231 -9.10 4.20 23.35
C MET A 231 -8.71 2.95 22.59
N VAL A 232 -7.45 2.52 22.72
CA VAL A 232 -6.93 1.29 22.11
C VAL A 232 -6.50 0.33 23.22
N THR A 233 -6.93 -0.93 23.14
CA THR A 233 -6.41 -1.99 24.02
C THR A 233 -5.24 -2.70 23.34
N LYS A 234 -4.03 -2.54 23.88
CA LYS A 234 -2.79 -3.19 23.43
C LYS A 234 -2.17 -3.92 24.62
N ASP A 235 -1.83 -5.20 24.44
CA ASP A 235 -1.22 -6.04 25.48
C ASP A 235 -1.98 -6.07 26.83
N GLY A 236 -3.32 -6.00 26.75
CA GLY A 236 -4.21 -5.99 27.92
C GLY A 236 -4.34 -4.64 28.63
N ALA A 237 -3.63 -3.61 28.17
CA ALA A 237 -3.75 -2.24 28.68
C ALA A 237 -4.57 -1.37 27.72
N THR A 238 -5.50 -0.60 28.26
CA THR A 238 -6.27 0.38 27.49
C THR A 238 -5.62 1.76 27.60
N THR A 239 -5.25 2.33 26.46
CA THR A 239 -4.53 3.59 26.32
C THR A 239 -5.29 4.58 25.45
N ALA A 240 -5.13 5.89 25.71
CA ALA A 240 -5.65 6.91 24.80
C ALA A 240 -4.89 6.87 23.47
N ALA A 241 -5.63 7.03 22.38
CA ALA A 241 -5.10 7.08 21.03
C ALA A 241 -5.74 8.22 20.25
N ALA A 242 -4.93 8.90 19.43
CA ALA A 242 -5.40 9.86 18.45
C ALA A 242 -4.99 9.38 17.05
N PHE A 243 -5.90 9.46 16.10
CA PHE A 243 -5.68 9.04 14.72
C PHE A 243 -5.96 10.19 13.76
N THR A 244 -5.12 10.36 12.74
CA THR A 244 -5.44 11.26 11.64
C THR A 244 -4.85 10.77 10.32
N LEU A 245 -5.43 11.25 9.23
CA LEU A 245 -5.13 10.85 7.88
C LEU A 245 -5.20 12.07 6.98
N TRP A 246 -4.17 12.31 6.18
CA TRP A 246 -4.15 13.44 5.25
C TRP A 246 -3.36 13.13 3.98
N VAL A 247 -3.60 13.89 2.91
CA VAL A 247 -2.89 13.78 1.64
C VAL A 247 -1.59 14.59 1.70
N CYS A 248 -0.49 14.02 1.22
CA CYS A 248 0.79 14.71 1.10
C CYS A 248 0.81 15.59 -0.15
N GLU A 249 1.20 16.86 0.00
CA GLU A 249 1.23 17.84 -1.10
C GLU A 249 2.26 17.49 -2.19
N SER A 250 3.36 16.83 -1.83
CA SER A 250 4.42 16.45 -2.78
C SER A 250 4.16 15.06 -3.37
N GLY A 251 3.59 14.98 -4.57
CA GLY A 251 3.44 13.72 -5.32
C GLY A 251 2.00 13.30 -5.66
N GLY A 252 1.00 14.02 -5.13
CA GLY A 252 -0.34 14.10 -5.71
C GLY A 252 -1.30 12.92 -5.52
N LYS A 253 -0.89 11.79 -4.93
CA LYS A 253 -1.81 10.67 -4.63
C LYS A 253 -1.59 9.96 -3.31
N ASP A 254 -0.49 10.25 -2.63
CA ASP A 254 -0.10 9.58 -1.40
C ASP A 254 -0.64 10.31 -0.17
N GLY A 255 -1.02 9.52 0.81
CA GLY A 255 -1.49 9.95 2.11
C GLY A 255 -0.58 9.49 3.23
N MET A 256 -0.76 10.11 4.38
CA MET A 256 -0.13 9.72 5.62
C MET A 256 -1.23 9.38 6.62
N ALA A 257 -1.25 8.12 7.06
CA ALA A 257 -2.01 7.68 8.21
C ALA A 257 -1.10 7.73 9.43
N VAL A 258 -1.58 8.32 10.52
CA VAL A 258 -0.83 8.36 11.79
C VAL A 258 -1.75 8.02 12.92
N ILE A 259 -1.33 7.04 13.71
CA ILE A 259 -1.89 6.80 15.04
C ILE A 259 -0.82 7.16 16.08
N VAL A 260 -1.24 7.88 17.11
CA VAL A 260 -0.41 8.19 18.26
C VAL A 260 -1.08 7.62 19.49
N THR A 261 -0.42 6.70 20.18
CA THR A 261 -0.87 6.13 21.44
C THR A 261 -0.09 6.75 22.60
N SER A 262 -0.78 6.93 23.71
CA SER A 262 -0.24 7.48 24.96
C SER A 262 -0.15 6.38 26.00
N THR A 263 0.86 6.41 26.87
CA THR A 263 0.92 5.50 28.03
C THR A 263 -0.19 5.77 29.06
N GLY A 264 -0.92 6.89 28.93
CA GLY A 264 -2.05 7.26 29.80
C GLY A 264 -3.40 7.27 29.08
N THR A 265 -4.40 7.85 29.75
CA THR A 265 -5.77 8.01 29.23
C THR A 265 -6.05 9.43 28.69
N ASP A 266 -5.04 10.31 28.67
CA ASP A 266 -5.15 11.66 28.14
C ASP A 266 -4.75 11.71 26.66
N HIS A 267 -5.63 12.27 25.83
CA HIS A 267 -5.43 12.47 24.40
C HIS A 267 -4.59 13.69 24.07
N ALA A 268 -4.52 14.69 24.95
CA ALA A 268 -3.95 16.00 24.62
C ALA A 268 -2.53 15.92 24.03
N PRO A 269 -1.57 15.15 24.60
CA PRO A 269 -0.23 15.06 24.03
C PRO A 269 -0.20 14.39 22.64
N ALA A 270 -1.08 13.41 22.41
CA ALA A 270 -1.19 12.73 21.11
C ALA A 270 -1.74 13.68 20.04
N VAL A 271 -2.74 14.49 20.39
CA VAL A 271 -3.33 15.48 19.49
C VAL A 271 -2.35 16.62 19.18
N GLU A 272 -1.60 17.10 20.18
CA GLU A 272 -0.54 18.10 19.97
C GLU A 272 0.51 17.62 18.97
N MET A 273 0.98 16.38 19.13
CA MET A 273 1.90 15.74 18.20
C MET A 273 1.34 15.66 16.77
N LEU A 274 0.09 15.23 16.61
CA LEU A 274 -0.58 15.14 15.30
C LEU A 274 -0.79 16.51 14.65
N GLY A 275 -0.98 17.55 15.45
CA GLY A 275 -1.08 18.93 14.97
C GLY A 275 0.23 19.49 14.41
N ALA A 276 1.38 18.95 14.83
CA ALA A 276 2.69 19.48 14.46
C ALA A 276 3.42 18.68 13.36
N VAL A 277 3.01 17.44 13.11
CA VAL A 277 3.65 16.60 12.10
C VAL A 277 3.18 16.94 10.68
N ARG A 278 4.04 16.75 9.69
CA ARG A 278 3.71 16.88 8.26
C ARG A 278 4.45 15.83 7.44
N CYS A 279 4.05 15.66 6.18
CA CYS A 279 4.83 14.84 5.25
C CYS A 279 6.22 15.46 5.02
N ALA A 280 7.22 14.60 4.87
CA ALA A 280 8.57 15.03 4.56
C ALA A 280 8.67 15.56 3.12
N LYS A 281 9.34 16.70 2.95
CA LYS A 281 9.62 17.41 1.69
C LYS A 281 11.12 17.28 1.34
N PRO A 282 11.53 17.45 0.07
CA PRO A 282 12.94 17.47 -0.30
C PRO A 282 13.72 18.50 0.54
N GLY A 283 14.86 18.08 1.11
CA GLY A 283 15.69 18.93 1.98
C GLY A 283 15.38 18.82 3.48
N ASP A 284 14.33 18.11 3.88
CA ASP A 284 14.12 17.82 5.30
C ASP A 284 15.27 16.96 5.87
N PRO A 285 15.68 17.22 7.12
CA PRO A 285 16.75 16.47 7.75
C PRO A 285 16.33 15.01 7.98
N PRO A 286 17.24 14.04 7.74
CA PRO A 286 16.97 12.63 7.99
C PRO A 286 16.63 12.42 9.47
N TRP A 287 15.91 11.33 9.75
CA TRP A 287 15.70 10.90 11.12
C TRP A 287 16.90 10.08 11.60
N GLN A 288 17.46 10.49 12.73
CA GLN A 288 18.52 9.80 13.43
C GLN A 288 17.95 8.83 14.47
#